data_AF-A0AAQ2Q2V3-F1
#
_entry.id   AF-A0AAQ2Q2V3-F1
#
_cell.length_a   1.000
_cell.length_b   1.000
_cell.length_c   1.000
_cell.angle_alpha   90.00
_cell.angle_beta   90.00
_cell.angle_gamma   90.00
#
_symmetry.space_group_name_H-M   'P 1'
#
loop_
_entity.id
_entity.type
_entity.pdbx_description
1 polymer ?
#
loop_
_entity_poly.entity_id
_entity_poly.type
_entity_poly.pdbx_seq_one_letter_code
_entity_poly.pdbx_strand_id
1 'polypeptide(L)'
;MALWNKFCYEYLKVLVNVYPYERLKWQQDGVFDCLLMFHIGGANIQPFLEYWETLKTPQSTINYIFSSAYDYWVNYYPHPVDYKIDMVFAQDCPEFKSIMKHWLDNQKHKQHFTECIINLSNDDIDKFYAEYEFAKRNDYISCVFDALTGVNWR
;
A
#
# COMPACT_ATOMS: atom_id res chain seq x y z
N MET A 1 18.58 -11.37 -14.68
CA MET A 1 17.98 -11.19 -13.34
C MET A 1 18.47 -9.92 -12.63
N ALA A 2 19.77 -9.68 -12.43
CA ALA A 2 20.26 -8.51 -11.66
C ALA A 2 19.80 -7.13 -12.18
N LEU A 3 19.86 -6.89 -13.50
CA LEU A 3 19.41 -5.63 -14.10
C LEU A 3 17.90 -5.42 -13.95
N TRP A 4 17.11 -6.49 -14.08
CA TRP A 4 15.66 -6.46 -13.93
C TRP A 4 15.26 -6.10 -12.49
N ASN A 5 15.84 -6.77 -11.49
CA ASN A 5 15.64 -6.43 -10.08
C ASN A 5 16.01 -4.97 -9.78
N LYS A 6 17.12 -4.48 -10.34
CA LYS A 6 17.52 -3.08 -10.18
C LYS A 6 16.49 -2.12 -10.77
N PHE A 7 15.98 -2.41 -11.96
CA PHE A 7 14.95 -1.58 -12.59
C PHE A 7 13.67 -1.54 -11.75
N CYS A 8 13.14 -2.70 -11.37
CA CYS A 8 11.92 -2.79 -10.54
C CYS A 8 12.08 -2.03 -9.22
N TYR A 9 13.22 -2.20 -8.56
CA TYR A 9 13.53 -1.50 -7.31
C TYR A 9 13.55 0.02 -7.48
N GLU A 10 14.28 0.54 -8.47
CA GLU A 10 14.34 2.00 -8.69
C GLU A 10 13.00 2.58 -9.17
N TYR A 11 12.24 1.82 -9.97
CA TYR A 11 10.89 2.22 -10.37
C TYR A 11 9.97 2.38 -9.14
N LEU A 12 9.92 1.37 -8.27
CA LEU A 12 9.08 1.40 -7.08
C LEU A 12 9.53 2.51 -6.10
N LYS A 13 10.83 2.78 -5.98
CA LYS A 13 11.34 3.91 -5.19
C LYS A 13 10.80 5.25 -5.68
N VAL A 14 10.84 5.49 -6.99
CA VAL A 14 10.27 6.72 -7.55
C VAL A 14 8.77 6.76 -7.28
N LEU A 15 8.09 5.63 -7.47
CA LEU A 15 6.64 5.51 -7.35
C LEU A 15 6.13 5.91 -5.95
N VAL A 16 6.79 5.49 -4.86
CA VAL A 16 6.37 5.84 -3.48
C VAL A 16 6.73 7.25 -3.05
N ASN A 17 7.63 7.93 -3.77
CA ASN A 17 8.04 9.30 -3.47
C ASN A 17 7.24 10.36 -4.24
N VAL A 18 6.25 9.94 -5.04
CA VAL A 18 5.32 10.82 -5.76
C VAL A 18 3.92 10.51 -5.28
N TYR A 19 3.11 11.53 -4.99
CA TYR A 19 1.71 11.29 -4.63
C TYR A 19 1.00 10.55 -5.77
N PRO A 20 0.10 9.60 -5.48
CA PRO A 20 -0.55 8.83 -6.54
C PRO A 20 -1.29 9.71 -7.55
N TYR A 21 -1.88 10.84 -7.10
CA TYR A 21 -2.57 11.80 -7.97
C TYR A 21 -1.64 12.72 -8.79
N GLU A 22 -0.35 12.78 -8.48
CA GLU A 22 0.63 13.55 -9.28
C GLU A 22 1.29 12.72 -10.39
N ARG A 23 0.99 11.42 -10.45
CA ARG A 23 1.58 10.52 -11.43
C ARG A 23 1.02 10.76 -12.83
N LEU A 24 1.81 10.38 -13.84
CA LEU A 24 1.34 10.33 -15.22
C LEU A 24 0.16 9.35 -15.31
N LYS A 25 -0.79 9.61 -16.22
CA LYS A 25 -2.03 8.80 -16.35
C LYS A 25 -1.78 7.29 -16.46
N TRP A 26 -0.68 6.88 -17.09
CA TRP A 26 -0.31 5.47 -17.26
C TRP A 26 0.47 4.87 -16.08
N GLN A 27 0.72 5.66 -15.02
CA GLN A 27 1.38 5.26 -13.77
C GLN A 27 0.42 5.30 -12.58
N GLN A 28 -0.88 5.40 -12.82
CA GLN A 28 -1.89 5.53 -11.75
C GLN A 28 -2.16 4.21 -11.01
N ASP A 29 -1.60 3.09 -11.46
CA ASP A 29 -1.68 1.81 -10.77
C ASP A 29 -1.15 1.92 -9.33
N GLY A 30 -1.74 1.12 -8.44
CA GLY A 30 -1.30 1.02 -7.06
C GLY A 30 0.13 0.48 -6.98
N VAL A 31 0.81 0.77 -5.87
CA VAL A 31 2.14 0.19 -5.62
C VAL A 31 2.02 -1.33 -5.51
N PHE A 32 0.90 -1.84 -5.01
CA PHE A 32 0.63 -3.28 -4.87
C PHE A 32 0.47 -3.98 -6.23
N ASP A 33 -0.21 -3.34 -7.20
CA ASP A 33 -0.28 -3.84 -8.57
C ASP A 33 1.10 -3.95 -9.20
N CYS A 34 1.93 -2.90 -9.04
CA CYS A 34 3.30 -2.91 -9.53
C CYS A 34 4.15 -4.02 -8.88
N LEU A 35 4.01 -4.21 -7.57
CA LEU A 35 4.69 -5.29 -6.83
C LEU A 35 4.29 -6.67 -7.36
N LEU A 36 2.99 -6.89 -7.58
CA LEU A 36 2.47 -8.14 -8.13
C LEU A 36 3.02 -8.40 -9.53
N MET A 37 2.92 -7.42 -10.43
CA MET A 37 3.39 -7.56 -11.81
C MET A 37 4.90 -7.78 -11.88
N PHE A 38 5.68 -7.11 -11.05
CA PHE A 38 7.12 -7.33 -10.97
C PHE A 38 7.48 -8.69 -10.38
N HIS A 39 6.76 -9.15 -9.36
CA HIS A 39 6.95 -10.49 -8.82
C HIS A 39 6.61 -11.57 -9.85
N ILE A 40 5.50 -11.43 -10.60
CA ILE A 40 5.16 -12.31 -11.73
C ILE A 40 6.28 -12.31 -12.78
N GLY A 41 6.89 -11.15 -13.02
CA GLY A 41 8.08 -11.00 -13.87
C GLY A 41 9.38 -11.56 -13.26
N GLY A 42 9.33 -12.23 -12.11
CA GLY A 42 10.48 -12.83 -11.43
C GLY A 42 11.35 -11.85 -10.64
N ALA A 43 10.85 -10.65 -10.34
CA ALA A 43 11.58 -9.70 -9.51
C ALA A 43 11.52 -10.07 -8.02
N ASN A 44 12.64 -9.89 -7.31
CA ASN A 44 12.64 -9.95 -5.85
C ASN A 44 12.13 -8.61 -5.28
N ILE A 45 10.93 -8.63 -4.70
CA ILE A 45 10.27 -7.43 -4.14
C ILE A 45 10.66 -7.13 -2.69
N GLN A 46 11.24 -8.10 -1.97
CA GLN A 46 11.55 -7.97 -0.54
C GLN A 46 12.43 -6.74 -0.21
N PRO A 47 13.51 -6.44 -0.96
CA PRO A 47 14.35 -5.27 -0.66
C PRO A 47 13.62 -3.94 -0.79
N PHE A 48 12.60 -3.87 -1.65
CA PHE A 48 11.78 -2.67 -1.76
C PHE A 48 10.83 -2.54 -0.58
N LEU A 49 10.18 -3.63 -0.14
CA LEU A 49 9.30 -3.61 1.02
C LEU A 49 10.05 -3.14 2.28
N GLU A 50 11.27 -3.63 2.48
CA GLU A 50 12.18 -3.17 3.55
C GLU A 50 12.53 -1.69 3.43
N TYR A 51 12.81 -1.20 2.21
CA TYR A 51 13.05 0.22 1.97
C TYR A 51 11.81 1.07 2.28
N TRP A 52 10.63 0.63 1.85
CA TRP A 52 9.39 1.37 2.04
C TRP A 52 9.08 1.57 3.52
N GLU A 53 9.33 0.56 4.37
CA GLU A 53 9.22 0.66 5.84
C GLU A 53 10.17 1.66 6.51
N THR A 54 11.15 2.21 5.77
CA THR A 54 12.03 3.27 6.29
C THR A 54 11.50 4.67 6.02
N LEU A 55 10.52 4.82 5.12
CA LEU A 55 10.03 6.11 4.66
C LEU A 55 8.95 6.68 5.57
N LYS A 56 9.09 7.94 5.95
CA LYS A 56 8.11 8.68 6.76
C LYS A 56 7.49 9.86 6.01
N THR A 57 7.60 9.88 4.69
CA THR A 57 7.11 10.99 3.87
C THR A 57 5.60 10.87 3.63
N PRO A 58 4.86 11.99 3.53
CA PRO A 58 3.42 11.95 3.24
C PRO A 58 3.09 11.20 1.94
N GLN A 59 3.93 11.35 0.90
CA GLN A 59 3.78 10.63 -0.37
C GLN A 59 3.79 9.11 -0.16
N SER A 60 4.77 8.61 0.62
CA SER A 60 4.90 7.19 0.93
C SER A 60 3.69 6.68 1.71
N THR A 61 3.23 7.46 2.69
CA THR A 61 2.06 7.13 3.53
C THR A 61 0.77 7.10 2.72
N ILE A 62 0.51 8.11 1.88
CA ILE A 62 -0.67 8.14 1.02
C ILE A 62 -0.64 6.97 0.02
N ASN A 63 0.53 6.63 -0.53
CA ASN A 63 0.67 5.47 -1.39
C ASN A 63 0.37 4.14 -0.68
N TYR A 64 0.76 4.04 0.59
CA TYR A 64 0.44 2.89 1.40
C TYR A 64 -1.08 2.77 1.61
N ILE A 65 -1.73 3.86 2.03
CA ILE A 65 -3.19 3.90 2.22
C ILE A 65 -3.90 3.54 0.93
N PHE A 66 -3.54 4.21 -0.18
CA PHE A 66 -4.17 4.02 -1.48
C PHE A 66 -4.05 2.57 -1.97
N SER A 67 -2.87 1.97 -1.84
CA SER A 67 -2.61 0.62 -2.36
C SER A 67 -3.13 -0.49 -1.45
N SER A 68 -3.15 -0.27 -0.13
CA SER A 68 -3.51 -1.33 0.82
C SER A 68 -4.99 -1.33 1.21
N ALA A 69 -5.66 -0.16 1.13
CA ALA A 69 -7.06 -0.03 1.49
C ALA A 69 -7.91 -1.05 0.72
N TYR A 70 -8.00 -0.96 -0.60
CA TYR A 70 -8.86 -1.87 -1.37
C TYR A 70 -8.34 -3.31 -1.39
N ASP A 71 -7.05 -3.48 -1.71
CA ASP A 71 -6.49 -4.80 -2.04
C ASP A 71 -6.19 -5.69 -0.83
N TYR A 72 -6.33 -5.17 0.40
CA TYR A 72 -6.09 -5.92 1.62
C TYR A 72 -7.07 -5.59 2.76
N TRP A 73 -7.31 -4.30 3.05
CA TRP A 73 -8.01 -3.88 4.28
C TRP A 73 -9.55 -3.74 4.13
N VAL A 74 -10.06 -3.28 2.98
CA VAL A 74 -11.47 -2.91 2.73
C VAL A 74 -12.39 -4.12 2.62
N ASN A 75 -11.85 -5.30 2.31
CA ASN A 75 -12.59 -6.57 2.36
C ASN A 75 -13.09 -6.96 3.77
N TYR A 76 -12.92 -6.10 4.77
CA TYR A 76 -13.13 -6.41 6.19
C TYR A 76 -14.40 -5.83 6.82
N TYR A 77 -15.06 -4.82 6.25
CA TYR A 77 -16.26 -4.25 6.92
C TYR A 77 -17.57 -4.72 6.26
N PRO A 78 -18.45 -5.51 6.93
CA PRO A 78 -18.40 -6.08 8.29
C PRO A 78 -18.29 -7.62 8.27
N HIS A 79 -17.12 -8.21 8.01
CA HIS A 79 -16.95 -9.67 8.02
C HIS A 79 -15.61 -10.12 8.64
N PRO A 80 -15.54 -11.34 9.23
CA PRO A 80 -14.50 -11.68 10.20
C PRO A 80 -13.16 -12.11 9.57
N VAL A 81 -12.11 -11.52 10.10
CA VAL A 81 -10.77 -12.04 10.50
C VAL A 81 -9.76 -12.55 9.44
N ASP A 82 -10.11 -12.75 8.16
CA ASP A 82 -9.08 -13.18 7.19
C ASP A 82 -8.68 -12.10 6.18
N TYR A 83 -7.73 -11.23 6.54
CA TYR A 83 -7.08 -10.33 5.56
C TYR A 83 -6.42 -11.15 4.45
N LYS A 84 -6.81 -10.88 3.20
CA LYS A 84 -6.31 -11.54 2.01
C LYS A 84 -6.01 -10.52 0.94
N ILE A 85 -4.90 -10.72 0.25
CA ILE A 85 -4.57 -10.01 -0.98
C ILE A 85 -5.59 -10.41 -2.05
N ASP A 86 -6.42 -9.46 -2.46
CA ASP A 86 -7.55 -9.67 -3.37
C ASP A 86 -7.36 -9.00 -4.74
N MET A 87 -6.14 -9.12 -5.26
CA MET A 87 -5.83 -8.70 -6.63
C MET A 87 -6.15 -9.84 -7.61
N VAL A 88 -6.79 -9.50 -8.73
CA VAL A 88 -7.26 -10.47 -9.76
C VAL A 88 -6.14 -11.42 -10.21
N PHE A 89 -4.94 -10.90 -10.43
CA PHE A 89 -3.79 -11.70 -10.88
C PHE A 89 -3.01 -12.35 -9.74
N ALA A 90 -3.33 -12.05 -8.47
CA ALA A 90 -2.68 -12.67 -7.32
C ALA A 90 -3.28 -14.05 -6.98
N GLN A 91 -4.40 -14.44 -7.59
CA GLN A 91 -5.06 -15.72 -7.31
C GLN A 91 -4.11 -16.91 -7.46
N ASP A 92 -3.28 -16.90 -8.51
CA ASP A 92 -2.32 -17.96 -8.84
C ASP A 92 -0.89 -17.68 -8.33
N CYS A 93 -0.71 -16.69 -7.44
CA CYS A 93 0.60 -16.30 -6.90
C CYS A 93 0.67 -16.50 -5.37
N PRO A 94 0.69 -17.76 -4.87
CA PRO A 94 0.69 -18.03 -3.43
C PRO A 94 1.96 -17.51 -2.72
N GLU A 95 3.11 -17.49 -3.40
CA GLU A 95 4.35 -16.94 -2.86
C GLU A 95 4.23 -15.43 -2.63
N PHE A 96 3.75 -14.68 -3.62
CA PHE A 96 3.44 -13.25 -3.49
C PHE A 96 2.52 -12.96 -2.30
N LYS A 97 1.41 -13.70 -2.20
CA LYS A 97 0.44 -13.56 -1.10
C LYS A 97 1.09 -13.80 0.26
N SER A 98 1.97 -14.80 0.35
CA SER A 98 2.72 -15.11 1.57
C SER A 98 3.65 -13.96 1.96
N ILE A 99 4.43 -13.42 1.00
CA ILE A 99 5.35 -12.29 1.22
C ILE A 99 4.58 -11.06 1.71
N MET A 100 3.52 -10.67 0.98
CA MET A 100 2.72 -9.50 1.34
C MET A 100 2.02 -9.67 2.67
N LYS A 101 1.43 -10.85 2.96
CA LYS A 101 0.81 -11.13 4.25
C LYS A 101 1.82 -11.05 5.39
N HIS A 102 3.00 -11.64 5.22
CA HIS A 102 4.05 -11.57 6.24
C HIS A 102 4.49 -10.13 6.53
N TRP A 103 4.60 -9.31 5.48
CA TRP A 103 4.93 -7.89 5.59
C TRP A 103 3.83 -7.09 6.28
N LEU A 104 2.58 -7.22 5.81
CA LEU A 104 1.42 -6.45 6.31
C LEU A 104 1.00 -6.84 7.73
N ASP A 105 1.14 -8.12 8.11
CA ASP A 105 0.80 -8.60 9.44
C ASP A 105 1.92 -8.38 10.47
N ASN A 106 3.10 -7.92 10.04
CA ASN A 106 4.22 -7.64 10.93
C ASN A 106 3.89 -6.49 11.90
N GLN A 107 4.11 -6.69 13.20
CA GLN A 107 3.78 -5.68 14.21
C GLN A 107 4.59 -4.39 14.05
N LYS A 108 5.86 -4.47 13.65
CA LYS A 108 6.71 -3.28 13.42
C LYS A 108 6.21 -2.48 12.22
N HIS A 109 5.80 -3.18 11.15
CA HIS A 109 5.17 -2.58 9.99
C HIS A 109 3.91 -1.80 10.40
N LYS A 110 3.02 -2.44 11.16
CA LYS A 110 1.76 -1.81 11.60
C LYS A 110 2.01 -0.57 12.45
N GLN A 111 2.94 -0.66 13.39
CA GLN A 111 3.36 0.49 14.21
C GLN A 111 3.91 1.63 13.34
N HIS A 112 4.81 1.32 12.41
CA HIS A 112 5.41 2.31 11.53
C HIS A 112 4.36 3.07 10.70
N PHE A 113 3.46 2.36 10.02
CA PHE A 113 2.44 3.02 9.19
C PHE A 113 1.35 3.70 10.02
N THR A 114 1.06 3.22 11.24
CA THR A 114 0.19 3.94 12.19
C THR A 114 0.78 5.31 12.53
N GLU A 115 2.07 5.37 12.91
CA GLU A 115 2.77 6.63 13.18
C GLU A 115 2.77 7.55 11.97
N CYS A 116 3.01 7.01 10.77
CA CYS A 116 3.02 7.80 9.55
C CYS A 116 1.65 8.43 9.27
N ILE A 117 0.56 7.68 9.44
CA ILE A 117 -0.82 8.18 9.25
C ILE A 117 -1.14 9.29 10.25
N ILE A 118 -0.78 9.12 11.53
CA ILE A 118 -1.01 10.15 12.57
C ILE A 118 -0.29 11.47 12.23
N ASN A 119 0.86 11.38 11.55
CA ASN A 119 1.68 12.54 11.19
C ASN A 119 1.29 13.17 9.84
N LEU A 120 0.26 12.68 9.14
CA LEU A 120 -0.26 13.35 7.95
C LEU A 120 -0.86 14.71 8.31
N SER A 121 -0.59 15.71 7.47
CA SER A 121 -1.23 17.02 7.63
C SER A 121 -2.68 16.98 7.12
N ASN A 122 -3.53 17.88 7.63
CA ASN A 122 -4.88 18.03 7.10
C ASN A 122 -4.87 18.36 5.59
N ASP A 123 -3.89 19.14 5.13
CA ASP A 123 -3.73 19.46 3.70
C ASP A 123 -3.45 18.22 2.85
N ASP A 124 -2.63 17.28 3.33
CA ASP A 124 -2.35 16.01 2.64
C ASP A 124 -3.62 15.16 2.54
N ILE A 125 -4.39 15.09 3.63
CA ILE A 125 -5.64 14.34 3.72
C ILE A 125 -6.70 14.94 2.79
N ASP A 126 -6.89 16.27 2.84
CA ASP A 126 -7.88 16.97 2.04
C ASP A 126 -7.58 16.85 0.55
N LYS A 127 -6.30 16.98 0.15
CA LYS A 127 -5.90 16.78 -1.26
C LYS A 127 -6.11 15.35 -1.71
N PHE A 128 -5.73 14.38 -0.90
CA PHE A 128 -5.96 12.97 -1.23
C PHE A 128 -7.44 12.68 -1.50
N TYR A 129 -8.32 13.17 -0.63
CA TYR A 129 -9.77 12.99 -0.78
C TYR A 129 -10.42 13.87 -1.85
N ALA A 130 -9.81 14.99 -2.22
CA ALA A 130 -10.26 15.80 -3.36
C ALA A 130 -10.01 15.08 -4.70
N GLU A 131 -8.84 14.43 -4.84
CA GLU A 131 -8.47 13.70 -6.06
C GLU A 131 -9.11 12.31 -6.15
N TYR A 132 -9.34 11.66 -5.00
CA TYR A 132 -9.89 10.30 -4.92
C TYR A 132 -11.23 10.27 -4.17
N GLU A 133 -12.30 10.71 -4.84
CA GLU A 133 -13.64 10.74 -4.26
C GLU A 133 -14.11 9.35 -3.76
N PHE A 134 -13.73 8.27 -4.45
CA PHE A 134 -14.05 6.91 -3.99
C PHE A 134 -13.33 6.56 -2.69
N ALA A 135 -12.08 6.99 -2.51
CA ALA A 135 -11.32 6.77 -1.28
C ALA A 135 -11.96 7.54 -0.12
N LYS A 136 -12.49 8.74 -0.39
CA LYS A 136 -13.28 9.53 0.57
C LYS A 136 -14.58 8.84 0.94
N ARG A 137 -15.36 8.36 -0.03
CA ARG A 137 -16.66 7.68 0.21
C ARG A 137 -16.51 6.44 1.08
N ASN A 138 -15.39 5.73 0.95
CA ASN A 138 -15.08 4.54 1.72
C ASN A 138 -14.19 4.81 2.94
N ASP A 139 -13.81 6.07 3.16
CA ASP A 139 -12.94 6.53 4.25
C ASP A 139 -11.68 5.68 4.42
N TYR A 140 -10.87 5.61 3.36
CA TYR A 140 -9.70 4.74 3.30
C TYR A 140 -8.71 5.00 4.44
N ILE A 141 -8.52 6.25 4.84
CA ILE A 141 -7.57 6.58 5.91
C ILE A 141 -8.01 5.93 7.22
N SER A 142 -9.26 6.14 7.64
CA SER A 142 -9.77 5.51 8.86
C SER A 142 -9.84 3.99 8.74
N CYS A 143 -10.24 3.45 7.57
CA CYS A 143 -10.25 2.01 7.34
C CYS A 143 -8.87 1.38 7.56
N VAL A 144 -7.83 1.96 6.97
CA VAL A 144 -6.45 1.46 7.16
C VAL A 144 -6.01 1.67 8.60
N PHE A 145 -6.27 2.84 9.20
CA PHE A 145 -5.87 3.13 10.58
C PHE A 145 -6.49 2.12 11.57
N ASP A 146 -7.78 1.83 11.43
CA ASP A 146 -8.49 0.87 12.27
C ASP A 146 -7.92 -0.54 12.10
N ALA A 147 -7.60 -0.93 10.87
CA ALA A 147 -7.02 -2.24 10.59
C ALA A 147 -5.61 -2.41 11.18
N LEU A 148 -4.81 -1.33 11.22
CA LEU A 148 -3.48 -1.35 11.81
C LEU A 148 -3.51 -1.37 13.34
N THR A 149 -4.47 -0.67 13.95
CA THR A 149 -4.51 -0.46 15.40
C THR A 149 -5.47 -1.39 16.14
N GLY A 150 -6.46 -1.94 15.44
CA GLY A 150 -7.58 -2.66 16.05
C GLY A 150 -8.54 -1.76 16.85
N VAL A 151 -8.39 -0.43 16.75
CA VAL A 151 -9.27 0.56 17.38
C VAL A 151 -10.20 1.12 16.32
N ASN A 152 -11.48 1.34 16.65
CA ASN A 152 -12.40 2.01 15.75
C ASN A 152 -12.20 3.53 15.89
N TRP A 153 -11.67 4.17 14.85
CA TRP A 153 -11.44 5.63 14.78
C TRP A 153 -12.75 6.41 14.62
N ARG A 154 -13.88 5.74 14.34
CA ARG A 154 -15.21 6.34 14.19
C ARG A 154 -15.91 6.64 15.50
#